data_AF-A0A941LAF0-F1
#
_entry.id   AF-A0A941LAF0-F1
#
_cell.length_a   1.000
_cell.length_b   1.000
_cell.length_c   1.000
_cell.angle_alpha   90.00
_cell.angle_beta   90.00
_cell.angle_gamma   90.00
#
_symmetry.space_group_name_H-M   'P 1'
#
loop_
_entity.id
_entity.type
_entity.pdbx_description
1 polymer ?
#
loop_
_entity_poly.entity_id
_entity_poly.type
_entity_poly.pdbx_seq_one_letter_code
_entity_poly.pdbx_strand_id
1 'polypeptide(L)'
;MKKSYLYILSVLILSITGCNNSDDRYLKQHLIGEWSGINQVAMAMLEPDQDITFISEYRFRESSEFSIITFAEDLEGNFLGYRTLVKGKYNVNETSLLLFEAKSFETKEDELLKDLDQLKQMNSKHNPSETFEIEFDEEFYFMTLKRSCPENALCIKDPELERKTVFIF
;
A
#
# COMPACT_ATOMS: atom_id res chain seq x y z
N MET A 1 -64.13 -38.14 10.33
CA MET A 1 -62.79 -38.34 10.92
C MET A 1 -61.91 -37.19 10.46
N LYS A 2 -61.21 -36.51 11.40
CA LYS A 2 -59.83 -35.94 11.34
C LYS A 2 -59.38 -35.29 10.01
N LYS A 3 -58.80 -34.09 9.90
CA LYS A 3 -58.21 -33.07 10.81
C LYS A 3 -57.97 -31.80 9.97
N SER A 4 -58.01 -30.64 10.61
CA SER A 4 -57.48 -29.35 10.11
C SER A 4 -55.98 -29.40 9.82
N TYR A 5 -55.45 -28.39 9.09
CA TYR A 5 -54.28 -27.51 9.36
C TYR A 5 -53.97 -26.78 8.03
N LEU A 6 -54.34 -25.50 7.86
CA LEU A 6 -53.49 -24.31 8.05
C LEU A 6 -52.01 -24.56 7.68
N TYR A 7 -51.41 -23.71 6.84
CA TYR A 7 -50.23 -22.88 7.19
C TYR A 7 -49.60 -22.23 5.94
N ILE A 8 -49.75 -20.91 5.89
CA ILE A 8 -48.73 -19.89 5.65
C ILE A 8 -48.02 -19.85 4.28
N LEU A 9 -48.52 -18.87 3.51
CA LEU A 9 -47.78 -17.90 2.69
C LEU A 9 -46.35 -17.63 3.20
N SER A 10 -45.34 -18.29 2.64
CA SER A 10 -43.95 -17.85 2.73
C SER A 10 -43.60 -17.04 1.50
N VAL A 11 -43.91 -15.75 1.52
CA VAL A 11 -43.16 -14.76 0.72
C VAL A 11 -41.75 -14.81 1.26
N LEU A 12 -40.85 -15.46 0.52
CA LEU A 12 -39.41 -15.31 0.73
C LEU A 12 -39.10 -13.84 0.48
N ILE A 13 -39.06 -13.07 1.56
CA ILE A 13 -38.35 -11.81 1.62
C ILE A 13 -36.90 -12.21 1.36
N LEU A 14 -36.43 -12.00 0.13
CA LEU A 14 -35.02 -11.88 -0.18
C LEU A 14 -34.49 -10.75 0.71
N SER A 15 -34.06 -11.11 1.91
CA SER A 15 -33.19 -10.28 2.73
C SER A 15 -31.88 -10.15 1.96
N ILE A 16 -31.85 -9.17 1.06
CA ILE A 16 -30.60 -8.58 0.60
C ILE A 16 -30.05 -7.94 1.87
N THR A 17 -29.24 -8.70 2.61
CA THR A 17 -28.32 -8.13 3.59
C THR A 17 -27.37 -7.26 2.79
N GLY A 18 -27.73 -6.00 2.60
CA GLY A 18 -26.81 -4.95 2.19
C GLY A 18 -25.85 -4.70 3.34
N CYS A 19 -24.92 -5.64 3.56
CA CYS A 19 -23.79 -5.43 4.45
C CYS A 19 -22.79 -4.52 3.72
N ASN A 20 -22.65 -3.28 4.23
CA ASN A 20 -21.47 -2.40 4.27
C ASN A 20 -20.43 -2.37 3.12
N ASN A 21 -20.76 -2.72 1.88
CA ASN A 21 -19.80 -2.72 0.77
C ASN A 21 -19.67 -1.39 -0.01
N SER A 22 -20.24 -0.28 0.45
CA SER A 22 -20.08 1.02 -0.24
C SER A 22 -18.70 1.61 0.02
N ASP A 23 -18.25 1.57 1.28
CA ASP A 23 -17.10 2.33 1.74
C ASP A 23 -15.79 1.61 1.34
N ASP A 24 -15.77 0.28 1.38
CA ASP A 24 -14.64 -0.53 0.89
C ASP A 24 -14.41 -0.34 -0.62
N ARG A 25 -15.48 -0.29 -1.41
CA ARG A 25 -15.38 -0.06 -2.86
C ARG A 25 -14.93 1.36 -3.17
N TYR A 26 -15.41 2.32 -2.40
CA TYR A 26 -15.00 3.71 -2.51
C TYR A 26 -13.51 3.87 -2.22
N LEU A 27 -13.02 3.38 -1.08
CA LEU A 27 -11.61 3.51 -0.70
C LEU A 27 -10.70 2.72 -1.64
N LYS A 28 -11.11 1.52 -2.07
CA LYS A 28 -10.35 0.75 -3.06
C LYS A 28 -10.18 1.52 -4.38
N GLN A 29 -11.25 2.18 -4.87
CA GLN A 29 -11.19 2.98 -6.10
C GLN A 29 -10.22 4.17 -5.97
N HIS A 30 -10.22 4.84 -4.82
CA HIS A 30 -9.32 5.96 -4.58
C HIS A 30 -7.89 5.50 -4.36
N LEU A 31 -7.66 4.33 -3.76
CA LEU A 31 -6.32 3.77 -3.58
C LEU A 31 -5.64 3.39 -4.90
N ILE A 32 -6.39 2.87 -5.88
CA ILE A 32 -5.87 2.46 -7.19
C ILE A 32 -5.16 3.62 -7.89
N GLY A 33 -3.94 3.39 -8.35
CA GLY A 33 -3.10 4.39 -8.98
C GLY A 33 -1.64 4.31 -8.54
N GLU A 34 -0.91 5.38 -8.84
CA GLU A 34 0.49 5.55 -8.49
C GLU A 34 0.63 6.66 -7.44
N TRP A 35 1.44 6.39 -6.42
CA TRP A 35 1.68 7.26 -5.29
C TRP A 35 3.17 7.32 -4.99
N SER A 36 3.65 8.44 -4.50
CA SER A 36 5.08 8.67 -4.25
C SER A 36 5.28 9.44 -2.97
N GLY A 37 6.31 9.10 -2.20
CA GLY A 37 6.69 9.87 -1.03
C GLY A 37 8.07 9.50 -0.52
N ILE A 38 8.57 10.30 0.42
CA ILE A 38 9.86 10.06 1.04
C ILE A 38 9.81 8.77 1.85
N ASN A 39 10.76 7.88 1.62
CA ASN A 39 10.90 6.65 2.41
C ASN A 39 11.61 6.95 3.73
N GLN A 40 10.82 7.33 4.73
CA GLN A 40 11.32 7.67 6.08
C GLN A 40 12.12 6.54 6.74
N VAL A 41 11.83 5.27 6.41
CA VAL A 41 12.57 4.12 6.94
C VAL A 41 13.98 4.07 6.36
N ALA A 42 14.11 4.24 5.06
CA ALA A 42 15.41 4.28 4.40
C ALA A 42 16.20 5.55 4.82
N MET A 43 15.52 6.68 4.96
CA MET A 43 16.15 7.92 5.46
C MET A 43 16.67 7.77 6.89
N ALA A 44 15.98 7.07 7.78
CA ALA A 44 16.42 6.84 9.16
C ALA A 44 17.65 5.93 9.29
N MET A 45 18.03 5.24 8.21
CA MET A 45 19.22 4.38 8.15
C MET A 45 20.45 5.10 7.58
N LEU A 46 20.29 6.31 7.02
CA LEU A 46 21.37 7.10 6.48
C LEU A 46 22.24 7.68 7.59
N GLU A 47 23.53 7.85 7.31
CA GLU A 47 24.39 8.70 8.14
C GLU A 47 24.01 10.19 7.95
N PRO A 48 24.16 11.05 8.98
CA PRO A 48 23.67 12.44 8.97
C PRO A 48 24.20 13.33 7.83
N ASP A 49 25.31 12.94 7.20
CA ASP A 49 26.02 13.73 6.19
C ASP A 49 25.83 13.18 4.76
N GLN A 50 24.86 12.28 4.55
CA GLN A 50 24.56 11.75 3.22
C GLN A 50 23.53 12.64 2.49
N ASP A 51 23.99 13.27 1.41
CA ASP A 51 23.21 14.11 0.49
C ASP A 51 22.34 13.26 -0.48
N ILE A 52 21.59 12.30 0.08
CA ILE A 52 20.76 11.36 -0.65
C ILE A 52 19.35 11.37 -0.07
N THR A 53 18.35 11.40 -0.94
CA THR A 53 16.95 11.18 -0.56
C THR A 53 16.46 9.86 -1.13
N PHE A 54 15.83 9.04 -0.29
CA PHE A 54 15.13 7.85 -0.73
C PHE A 54 13.65 8.12 -0.96
N ILE A 55 13.18 7.81 -2.17
CA ILE A 55 11.77 7.94 -2.57
C ILE A 55 11.19 6.54 -2.75
N SER A 56 9.98 6.33 -2.23
CA SER A 56 9.18 5.14 -2.47
C SER A 56 7.99 5.44 -3.37
N GLU A 57 7.89 4.70 -4.47
CA GLU A 57 6.75 4.70 -5.37
C GLU A 57 5.87 3.47 -5.13
N TYR A 58 4.62 3.72 -4.76
CA TYR A 58 3.60 2.70 -4.56
C TYR A 58 2.70 2.66 -5.78
N ARG A 59 2.36 1.45 -6.22
CA ARG A 59 1.40 1.22 -7.30
C ARG A 59 0.38 0.18 -6.87
N PHE A 60 -0.89 0.57 -6.85
CA PHE A 60 -2.02 -0.31 -6.53
C PHE A 60 -2.86 -0.55 -7.77
N ARG A 61 -3.10 -1.82 -8.12
CA ARG A 61 -3.84 -2.23 -9.32
C ARG A 61 -5.23 -2.75 -8.98
N GLU A 62 -6.18 -2.60 -9.91
CA GLU A 62 -7.54 -3.14 -9.79
C GLU A 62 -7.57 -4.65 -9.46
N SER A 63 -6.56 -5.40 -9.92
CA SER A 63 -6.36 -6.82 -9.65
C SER A 63 -6.02 -7.15 -8.19
N SER A 64 -6.02 -6.18 -7.28
CA SER A 64 -5.56 -6.33 -5.89
C SER A 64 -4.07 -6.69 -5.76
N GLU A 65 -3.27 -6.36 -6.78
CA GLU A 65 -1.81 -6.46 -6.73
C GLU A 65 -1.19 -5.10 -6.41
N PHE A 66 -0.10 -5.10 -5.65
CA PHE A 66 0.68 -3.90 -5.39
C PHE A 66 2.15 -4.10 -5.74
N SER A 67 2.83 -2.98 -6.01
CA SER A 67 4.29 -2.90 -6.01
C SER A 67 4.78 -1.63 -5.33
N ILE A 68 5.88 -1.73 -4.60
CA ILE A 68 6.60 -0.61 -4.00
C ILE A 68 8.02 -0.63 -4.55
N ILE A 69 8.48 0.47 -5.11
CA ILE A 69 9.87 0.62 -5.58
C ILE A 69 10.50 1.72 -4.75
N THR A 70 11.66 1.46 -4.14
CA THR A 70 12.48 2.50 -3.51
C THR A 70 13.72 2.75 -4.33
N PHE A 71 13.99 4.03 -4.61
CA PHE A 71 15.21 4.50 -5.27
C PHE A 71 15.78 5.71 -4.55
N ALA A 72 17.04 6.01 -4.86
CA ALA A 72 17.78 7.15 -4.35
C ALA A 72 17.88 8.26 -5.40
N GLU A 73 17.80 9.50 -4.94
CA GLU A 73 18.12 10.73 -5.69
C GLU A 73 19.14 11.56 -4.91
N ASP A 74 19.95 12.35 -5.62
CA ASP A 74 20.77 13.39 -4.99
C ASP A 74 19.93 14.65 -4.71
N LEU A 75 20.55 15.68 -4.10
CA LEU A 75 19.91 16.96 -3.80
C LEU A 75 19.40 17.73 -5.03
N GLU A 76 19.92 17.42 -6.23
CA GLU A 76 19.49 18.02 -7.48
C GLU A 76 18.34 17.24 -8.13
N GLY A 77 17.91 16.13 -7.53
CA GLY A 77 16.88 15.24 -8.06
C GLY A 77 17.41 14.29 -9.14
N ASN A 78 18.72 14.11 -9.25
CA ASN A 78 19.28 13.14 -10.19
C ASN A 78 19.14 11.72 -9.64
N PHE A 79 18.63 10.82 -10.47
CA PHE A 79 18.47 9.42 -10.13
C PHE A 79 19.82 8.71 -9.88
N LEU A 80 19.99 8.19 -8.66
CA LEU A 80 21.18 7.49 -8.22
C LEU A 80 21.07 5.97 -8.34
N GLY A 81 19.87 5.40 -8.26
CA GLY A 81 19.66 3.96 -8.45
C GLY A 81 18.55 3.38 -7.59
N TYR A 82 18.13 2.16 -7.90
CA TYR A 82 17.16 1.39 -7.15
C TYR A 82 17.81 0.69 -5.95
N ARG A 83 17.06 0.67 -4.84
CA ARG A 83 17.44 -0.02 -3.60
C ARG A 83 16.54 -1.23 -3.34
N THR A 84 15.23 -1.05 -3.41
CA THR A 84 14.27 -2.11 -3.09
C THR A 84 13.10 -2.17 -4.06
N LEU A 85 12.57 -3.37 -4.23
CA LEU A 85 11.33 -3.67 -4.93
C LEU A 85 10.53 -4.64 -4.07
N VAL A 86 9.32 -4.26 -3.70
CA VAL A 86 8.36 -5.13 -3.03
C VAL A 86 7.18 -5.36 -3.96
N LYS A 87 6.71 -6.60 -4.06
CA LYS A 87 5.50 -6.97 -4.81
C LYS A 87 4.65 -7.91 -4.00
N GLY A 88 3.33 -7.76 -4.07
CA GLY A 88 2.42 -8.64 -3.35
C GLY A 88 0.97 -8.36 -3.70
N LYS A 89 0.08 -8.74 -2.78
CA LYS A 89 -1.35 -8.48 -2.86
C LYS A 89 -1.80 -7.55 -1.76
N TYR A 90 -2.89 -6.83 -2.01
CA TYR A 90 -3.48 -5.96 -1.01
C TYR A 90 -4.98 -6.20 -0.85
N ASN A 91 -5.47 -5.92 0.35
CA ASN A 91 -6.89 -5.87 0.66
C ASN A 91 -7.20 -4.57 1.40
N VAL A 92 -8.41 -4.03 1.19
CA VAL A 92 -8.91 -2.84 1.89
C VAL A 92 -10.18 -3.24 2.63
N ASN A 93 -10.29 -2.84 3.89
CA ASN A 93 -11.47 -3.06 4.73
C ASN A 93 -11.70 -1.83 5.59
N GLU A 94 -12.84 -1.15 5.39
CA GLU A 94 -13.14 0.15 5.99
C GLU A 94 -11.92 1.06 5.80
N THR A 95 -11.31 1.56 6.87
CA THR A 95 -10.14 2.45 6.81
C THR A 95 -8.80 1.73 6.74
N SER A 96 -8.76 0.40 6.63
CA SER A 96 -7.52 -0.39 6.75
C SER A 96 -7.01 -0.92 5.42
N LEU A 97 -5.71 -0.77 5.16
CA LEU A 97 -4.95 -1.43 4.09
C LEU A 97 -4.14 -2.59 4.66
N LEU A 98 -4.34 -3.79 4.14
CA LEU A 98 -3.49 -4.94 4.41
C LEU A 98 -2.62 -5.24 3.18
N LEU A 99 -1.30 -5.24 3.35
CA LEU A 99 -0.33 -5.73 2.38
C LEU A 99 0.10 -7.15 2.76
N PHE A 100 -0.01 -8.11 1.85
CA PHE A 100 0.27 -9.52 2.14
C PHE A 100 0.83 -10.25 0.91
N GLU A 101 1.25 -11.51 1.11
CA GLU A 101 1.95 -12.31 0.09
C GLU A 101 3.17 -11.58 -0.52
N ALA A 102 3.80 -10.72 0.29
CA ALA A 102 4.81 -9.79 -0.19
C ALA A 102 6.16 -10.49 -0.40
N LYS A 103 6.79 -10.22 -1.54
CA LYS A 103 8.17 -10.56 -1.85
C LYS A 103 8.98 -9.29 -1.99
N SER A 104 10.08 -9.21 -1.26
CA SER A 104 11.06 -8.12 -1.38
C SER A 104 12.30 -8.58 -2.12
N PHE A 105 12.80 -7.68 -2.96
CA PHE A 105 14.09 -7.75 -3.62
C PHE A 105 14.85 -6.50 -3.19
N GLU A 106 16.04 -6.66 -2.61
CA GLU A 106 16.77 -5.57 -1.98
C GLU A 106 18.26 -5.68 -2.25
N THR A 107 18.90 -4.54 -2.45
CA THR A 107 20.37 -4.42 -2.46
C THR A 107 20.92 -4.56 -1.04
N LYS A 108 22.23 -4.81 -0.93
CA LYS A 108 22.91 -4.85 0.37
C LYS A 108 23.41 -3.46 0.73
N GLU A 109 23.26 -3.07 2.01
CA GLU A 109 23.91 -1.88 2.59
C GLU A 109 23.66 -0.62 1.74
N ASP A 110 24.71 -0.02 1.18
CA ASP A 110 24.68 1.24 0.42
C ASP A 110 24.67 1.02 -1.10
N GLU A 111 24.58 -0.22 -1.56
CA GLU A 111 24.56 -0.54 -2.99
C GLU A 111 23.27 -0.03 -3.65
N LEU A 112 23.42 0.62 -4.81
CA LEU A 112 22.32 1.08 -5.66
C LEU A 112 22.47 0.50 -7.05
N LEU A 113 21.40 -0.08 -7.59
CA LEU A 113 21.40 -0.66 -8.94
C LEU A 113 20.80 0.32 -9.93
N LYS A 114 21.48 0.57 -11.05
CA LYS A 114 20.95 1.44 -12.11
C LYS A 114 19.80 0.82 -12.90
N ASP A 115 19.65 -0.52 -12.84
CA ASP A 115 18.64 -1.28 -13.57
C ASP A 115 17.73 -2.06 -12.62
N LEU A 116 16.42 -1.84 -12.74
CA LEU A 116 15.41 -2.53 -11.94
C LEU A 116 15.37 -4.04 -12.23
N ASP A 117 15.75 -4.47 -13.43
CA ASP A 117 15.77 -5.90 -13.78
C ASP A 117 16.88 -6.65 -13.06
N GLN A 118 18.01 -6.00 -12.75
CA GLN A 118 19.04 -6.57 -11.89
C GLN A 118 18.52 -6.82 -10.48
N LEU A 119 17.72 -5.88 -9.94
CA LEU A 119 17.10 -6.04 -8.62
C LEU A 119 16.16 -7.25 -8.56
N LYS A 120 15.38 -7.49 -9.63
CA LYS A 120 14.47 -8.66 -9.72
C LYS A 120 15.20 -10.00 -9.78
N GLN A 121 16.48 -10.01 -10.18
CA GLN A 121 17.31 -11.21 -10.24
C GLN A 121 17.92 -11.56 -8.88
N MET A 122 17.85 -10.65 -7.90
CA MET A 122 18.32 -10.92 -6.54
C MET A 122 17.39 -11.91 -5.82
N ASN A 123 17.94 -12.59 -4.81
CA ASN A 123 17.15 -13.52 -4.00
C ASN A 123 16.02 -12.78 -3.29
N SER A 124 14.78 -13.22 -3.52
CA SER A 124 13.63 -12.63 -2.85
C SER A 124 13.51 -13.10 -1.41
N LYS A 125 13.18 -12.20 -0.49
CA LYS A 125 12.72 -12.56 0.86
C LYS A 125 11.21 -12.46 0.94
N HIS A 126 10.59 -13.31 1.76
CA HIS A 126 9.18 -13.17 2.07
C HIS A 126 9.04 -12.14 3.18
N ASN A 127 8.24 -11.10 2.95
CA ASN A 127 7.94 -10.09 3.95
C ASN A 127 6.70 -10.51 4.74
N PRO A 128 6.68 -10.25 6.06
CA PRO A 128 5.46 -10.39 6.85
C PRO A 128 4.36 -9.46 6.30
N SER A 129 3.11 -9.80 6.58
CA SER A 129 2.00 -8.90 6.27
C SER A 129 2.10 -7.61 7.07
N GLU A 130 1.75 -6.49 6.44
CA GLU A 130 1.75 -5.17 7.06
C GLU A 130 0.36 -4.55 6.94
N THR A 131 -0.16 -3.99 8.04
CA THR A 131 -1.46 -3.33 8.08
C THR A 131 -1.27 -1.86 8.37
N PHE A 132 -1.98 -1.01 7.62
CA PHE A 132 -2.03 0.42 7.81
C PHE A 132 -3.48 0.88 7.97
N GLU A 133 -3.68 1.93 8.74
CA GLU A 133 -4.86 2.78 8.58
C GLU A 133 -4.58 3.80 7.48
N ILE A 134 -5.55 4.03 6.60
CA ILE A 134 -5.42 4.93 5.46
C ILE A 134 -6.26 6.17 5.71
N GLU A 135 -5.65 7.33 5.53
CA GLU A 135 -6.37 8.59 5.44
C GLU A 135 -6.08 9.26 4.10
N PHE A 136 -7.13 9.74 3.45
CA PHE A 136 -7.04 10.58 2.26
C PHE A 136 -7.37 12.02 2.64
N ASP A 137 -6.63 12.98 2.09
CA ASP A 137 -7.01 14.40 2.18
C ASP A 137 -8.23 14.70 1.28
N GLU A 138 -8.96 15.80 1.55
CA GLU A 138 -10.28 16.14 0.99
C GLU A 138 -10.33 16.18 -0.56
N GLU A 139 -9.17 16.21 -1.23
CA GLU A 139 -9.03 16.18 -2.69
C GLU A 139 -8.40 14.90 -3.28
N PHE A 140 -8.11 13.87 -2.46
CA PHE A 140 -7.48 12.59 -2.85
C PHE A 140 -6.12 12.68 -3.57
N TYR A 141 -5.46 13.84 -3.51
CA TYR A 141 -4.09 13.99 -4.00
C TYR A 141 -3.05 13.48 -3.00
N PHE A 142 -3.41 13.41 -1.72
CA PHE A 142 -2.54 12.94 -0.66
C PHE A 142 -3.15 11.75 0.07
N MET A 143 -2.29 10.82 0.46
CA MET A 143 -2.62 9.65 1.27
C MET A 143 -1.60 9.49 2.38
N THR A 144 -2.08 9.30 3.60
CA THR A 144 -1.23 8.98 4.76
C THR A 144 -1.46 7.52 5.13
N LEU A 145 -0.38 6.75 5.22
CA LEU A 145 -0.40 5.36 5.67
C LEU A 145 0.01 5.30 7.15
N LYS A 146 -0.98 5.32 8.05
CA LYS A 146 -0.75 5.32 9.49
C LYS A 146 -0.37 3.94 10.00
N ARG A 147 0.73 3.88 10.75
CA ARG A 147 1.13 2.68 11.48
C ARG A 147 0.65 2.76 12.91
N SER A 148 0.17 1.63 13.45
CA SER A 148 -0.08 1.53 14.89
C SER A 148 1.24 1.56 15.65
N CYS A 149 1.57 2.73 16.20
CA CYS A 149 2.75 2.93 17.04
C CYS A 149 2.41 2.67 18.51
N PRO A 150 3.05 1.70 19.19
CA PRO A 150 2.90 1.54 20.64
C PRO A 150 3.40 2.76 21.39
N GLU A 151 2.74 3.14 22.50
CA GLU A 151 3.02 4.37 23.28
C GLU A 151 4.49 4.51 23.76
N ASN A 152 5.27 3.43 23.77
CA ASN A 152 6.67 3.41 24.24
C ASN A 152 7.69 3.07 23.14
N ALA A 153 7.30 3.11 21.86
CA ALA A 153 8.20 2.83 20.74
C ALA A 153 8.68 4.13 20.07
N LEU A 154 9.95 4.16 19.68
CA LEU A 154 10.47 5.15 18.73
C LEU A 154 9.95 4.78 17.34
N CYS A 155 8.85 5.40 16.92
CA CYS A 155 8.27 5.15 15.62
C CYS A 155 8.82 6.08 14.56
N ILE A 156 9.02 5.52 13.38
CA ILE A 156 9.32 6.24 12.16
C ILE A 156 8.05 6.97 11.74
N LYS A 157 8.18 8.20 11.23
CA LYS A 157 7.05 9.00 10.74
C LYS A 157 6.22 8.20 9.71
N ASP A 158 4.90 8.34 9.78
CA ASP A 158 3.99 7.72 8.81
C ASP A 158 4.31 8.17 7.39
N PRO A 159 4.31 7.25 6.40
CA PRO A 159 4.45 7.63 5.00
C PRO A 159 3.32 8.55 4.54
N GLU A 160 3.68 9.75 4.13
CA GLU A 160 2.84 10.70 3.41
C GLU A 160 3.13 10.54 1.91
N LEU A 161 2.10 10.23 1.14
CA LEU A 161 2.22 9.89 -0.28
C LEU A 161 1.39 10.84 -1.13
N GLU A 162 2.01 11.40 -2.15
CA GLU A 162 1.38 12.23 -3.16
C GLU A 162 1.02 11.39 -4.40
N ARG A 163 -0.16 11.61 -4.95
CA ARG A 163 -0.62 10.95 -6.17
C ARG A 163 0.21 11.41 -7.37
N LYS A 164 0.78 10.45 -8.10
CA LYS A 164 1.43 10.76 -9.38
C LYS A 164 0.36 10.98 -10.45
N THR A 165 0.25 12.21 -10.94
CA THR A 165 -0.63 12.53 -12.07
C THR A 165 -0.06 11.89 -13.34
N VAL A 166 -0.72 10.83 -13.83
CA VAL A 166 -0.39 10.26 -15.14
C VAL A 166 -0.95 11.20 -16.20
N PHE A 167 -0.11 12.08 -16.74
CA PHE A 167 -0.42 12.75 -18.00
C PHE A 167 -0.38 11.69 -19.11
N ILE A 168 -1.55 11.24 -19.55
CA ILE A 168 -1.67 10.46 -20.77
C ILE A 168 -1.48 11.46 -21.93
N PHE A 169 -0.29 11.47 -22.54
CA PHE A 169 -0.03 12.17 -23.79
C PHE A 169 -0.47 11.33 -24.99
#